data_AF-A0A6J7IM33-F1
#
_entry.id   AF-A0A6J7IM33-F1
#
_cell.length_a   1.000
_cell.length_b   1.000
_cell.length_c   1.000
_cell.angle_alpha   90.00
_cell.angle_beta   90.00
_cell.angle_gamma   90.00
#
_symmetry.space_group_name_H-M   'P 1'
#
loop_
_entity.id
_entity.type
_entity.pdbx_description
1 polymer ?
#
loop_
_entity_poly.entity_id
_entity_poly.type
_entity_poly.pdbx_seq_one_letter_code
_entity_poly.pdbx_strand_id
1 'polypeptide(L)'
;MSQQSTGPSRLARTAAKEVPHRKSDRFFAAKSAAKADCEQLIVDVRRAHMHEATTAELLRAAERVQRELHEITLDTPDARNSVVEIDKQVQHLRLAERWVSAAERVVSRLGSNGSKSVRDGVLEAADTVMWCVRAEHWNGKLTASLTVLEQVVRDAEVHAARSA
;
A
#
# COMPACT_ATOMS: atom_id res chain seq x y z
N MET A 1 13.38 50.63 -16.21
CA MET A 1 13.79 49.22 -16.35
C MET A 1 13.38 48.50 -15.08
N SER A 2 12.29 47.73 -15.13
CA SER A 2 11.73 47.06 -13.95
C SER A 2 12.58 45.85 -13.59
N GLN A 3 13.13 45.84 -12.37
CA GLN A 3 13.87 44.71 -11.81
C GLN A 3 12.94 43.50 -11.75
N GLN A 4 13.26 42.45 -12.51
CA GLN A 4 12.68 41.13 -12.31
C GLN A 4 13.18 40.61 -10.96
N SER A 5 12.27 40.49 -9.98
CA SER A 5 12.55 39.78 -8.74
C SER A 5 12.82 38.31 -9.08
N THR A 6 14.10 37.95 -9.09
CA THR A 6 14.52 36.55 -9.23
C THR A 6 14.18 35.85 -7.92
N GLY A 7 13.11 35.05 -7.95
CA GLY A 7 12.71 34.24 -6.82
C GLY A 7 13.84 33.33 -6.32
N PRO A 8 13.77 32.84 -5.07
CA PRO A 8 14.86 32.11 -4.44
C PRO A 8 15.33 30.91 -5.28
N SER A 9 16.64 30.82 -5.48
CA SER A 9 17.28 29.77 -6.29
C SER A 9 16.91 28.36 -5.78
N ARG A 10 17.04 27.33 -6.64
CA ARG A 10 16.74 25.93 -6.25
C ARG A 10 17.55 25.51 -5.02
N LEU A 11 18.81 25.92 -4.94
CA LEU A 11 19.69 25.68 -3.78
C LEU A 11 19.18 26.39 -2.52
N ALA A 12 18.78 27.67 -2.63
CA ALA A 12 18.21 28.41 -1.51
C ALA A 12 16.90 27.77 -1.02
N ARG A 13 16.06 27.27 -1.95
CA ARG A 13 14.84 26.53 -1.61
C ARG A 13 15.14 25.21 -0.92
N THR A 14 16.23 24.51 -1.24
CA THR A 14 16.65 23.26 -0.57
C THR A 14 17.23 23.56 0.81
N ALA A 15 18.12 24.54 0.94
CA ALA A 15 18.65 24.97 2.23
C ALA A 15 17.55 25.44 3.20
N ALA A 16 16.53 26.13 2.69
CA ALA A 16 15.36 26.54 3.47
C ALA A 16 14.52 25.34 3.98
N LYS A 17 14.73 24.12 3.48
CA LYS A 17 14.08 22.89 3.98
C LYS A 17 14.79 22.32 5.20
N GLU A 18 16.08 22.63 5.35
CA GLU A 18 16.94 22.15 6.44
C GLU A 18 16.85 23.04 7.69
N VAL A 19 16.09 24.12 7.64
CA VAL A 19 15.84 24.99 8.80
C VAL A 19 15.10 24.18 9.87
N PRO A 20 15.58 24.15 11.14
CA PRO A 20 15.10 23.22 12.16
C PRO A 20 13.58 23.15 12.31
N HIS A 21 12.88 24.29 12.43
CA HIS A 21 11.43 24.31 12.58
C HIS A 21 10.70 23.72 11.36
N ARG A 22 11.13 24.05 10.13
CA ARG A 22 10.52 23.50 8.90
C ARG A 22 10.81 22.02 8.70
N LYS A 23 11.97 21.54 9.17
CA LYS A 23 12.32 20.12 9.17
C LYS A 23 11.40 19.35 10.11
N SER A 24 11.21 19.85 11.34
CA SER A 24 10.30 19.28 12.33
C SER A 24 8.84 19.26 11.85
N ASP A 25 8.33 20.39 11.35
CA ASP A 25 6.95 20.49 10.85
C ASP A 25 6.67 19.48 9.74
N ARG A 26 7.61 19.31 8.81
CA ARG A 26 7.48 18.35 7.71
C ARG A 26 7.56 16.91 8.16
N PHE A 27 8.40 16.63 9.16
CA PHE A 27 8.46 15.31 9.77
C PHE A 27 7.11 14.97 10.43
N PHE A 28 6.58 15.85 11.27
CA PHE A 28 5.30 15.61 11.95
C PHE A 28 4.12 15.53 10.98
N ALA A 29 4.09 16.38 9.95
CA ALA A 29 3.07 16.31 8.91
C ALA A 29 3.11 14.96 8.17
N ALA A 30 4.29 14.50 7.75
CA ALA A 30 4.44 13.22 7.08
C ALA A 30 4.06 12.04 8.01
N LYS A 31 4.51 12.07 9.27
CA LYS A 31 4.22 11.02 10.26
C LYS A 31 2.73 10.94 10.57
N SER A 32 2.07 12.09 10.70
CA SER A 32 0.62 12.18 10.93
C SER A 32 -0.17 11.63 9.74
N ALA A 33 0.21 11.97 8.51
CA ALA A 33 -0.42 11.46 7.30
C ALA A 33 -0.27 9.93 7.18
N ALA A 34 0.96 9.41 7.31
CA ALA A 34 1.22 7.98 7.26
C ALA A 34 0.46 7.21 8.37
N LYS A 35 0.32 7.82 9.55
CA LYS A 35 -0.44 7.23 10.66
C LYS A 35 -1.93 7.13 10.31
N ALA A 36 -2.52 8.21 9.81
CA ALA A 36 -3.92 8.22 9.41
C ALA A 36 -4.19 7.21 8.29
N ASP A 37 -3.28 7.10 7.32
CA ASP A 37 -3.40 6.13 6.24
C ASP A 37 -3.30 4.68 6.72
N CYS A 38 -2.41 4.40 7.67
CA CYS A 38 -2.28 3.09 8.29
C CYS A 38 -3.50 2.72 9.13
N GLU A 39 -4.04 3.66 9.92
CA GLU A 39 -5.27 3.47 10.70
C GLU A 39 -6.46 3.18 9.79
N GLN A 40 -6.59 3.92 8.70
CA GLN A 40 -7.64 3.67 7.70
C GLN A 40 -7.47 2.30 7.05
N LEU A 41 -6.26 1.90 6.68
CA LEU A 41 -5.98 0.56 6.16
C LEU A 41 -6.44 -0.55 7.12
N ILE A 42 -6.14 -0.44 8.42
CA ILE A 42 -6.59 -1.43 9.42
C ILE A 42 -8.12 -1.52 9.45
N VAL A 43 -8.81 -0.37 9.39
CA VAL A 43 -10.27 -0.33 9.32
C VAL A 43 -10.79 -1.00 8.05
N ASP A 44 -10.16 -0.75 6.90
CA ASP A 44 -10.54 -1.31 5.61
C ASP A 44 -10.35 -2.83 5.59
N VAL A 45 -9.19 -3.33 6.05
CA VAL A 45 -8.92 -4.78 6.14
C VAL A 45 -9.93 -5.48 7.06
N ARG A 46 -10.32 -4.88 8.18
CA ARG A 46 -11.33 -5.46 9.10
C ARG A 46 -12.73 -5.52 8.47
N ARG A 47 -13.04 -4.65 7.51
CA ARG A 47 -14.32 -4.59 6.82
C ARG A 47 -14.34 -5.35 5.50
N ALA A 48 -13.16 -5.66 4.97
CA ALA A 48 -13.00 -6.37 3.71
C ALA A 48 -13.62 -7.77 3.78
N HIS A 49 -14.26 -8.16 2.69
CA HIS A 49 -14.80 -9.50 2.54
C HIS A 49 -13.69 -10.43 2.04
N MET A 50 -12.85 -10.87 2.98
CA MET A 50 -11.73 -11.77 2.74
C MET A 50 -11.77 -12.97 3.70
N HIS A 51 -11.10 -14.06 3.32
CA HIS A 51 -10.91 -15.23 4.15
C HIS A 51 -10.17 -14.85 5.43
N GLU A 52 -10.57 -15.45 6.56
CA GLU A 52 -10.10 -15.05 7.89
C GLU A 52 -8.56 -15.08 8.01
N ALA A 53 -7.92 -16.11 7.44
CA ALA A 53 -6.46 -16.21 7.43
C ALA A 53 -5.80 -15.04 6.68
N THR A 54 -6.32 -14.66 5.52
CA THR A 54 -5.83 -13.53 4.71
C THR A 54 -5.98 -12.21 5.46
N THR A 55 -7.14 -11.99 6.07
CA THR A 55 -7.43 -10.83 6.91
C THR A 55 -6.45 -10.74 8.08
N ALA A 56 -6.21 -11.85 8.78
CA ALA A 56 -5.28 -11.89 9.91
C ALA A 56 -3.84 -11.56 9.47
N GLU A 57 -3.39 -12.04 8.31
CA GLU A 57 -2.06 -11.75 7.78
C GLU A 57 -1.88 -10.29 7.37
N LEU A 58 -2.86 -9.69 6.67
CA LEU A 58 -2.84 -8.28 6.32
C LEU A 58 -2.88 -7.37 7.56
N LEU A 59 -3.67 -7.73 8.58
CA LEU A 59 -3.70 -6.99 9.85
C LEU A 59 -2.36 -7.06 10.56
N ARG A 60 -1.74 -8.24 10.66
CA ARG A 60 -0.40 -8.37 11.25
C ARG A 60 0.63 -7.50 10.53
N ALA A 61 0.57 -7.47 9.19
CA ALA A 61 1.47 -6.63 8.40
C ALA A 61 1.22 -5.13 8.65
N ALA A 62 -0.04 -4.69 8.69
CA ALA A 62 -0.40 -3.30 8.96
C ALA A 62 -0.03 -2.88 10.40
N GLU A 63 -0.28 -3.73 11.40
CA GLU A 63 0.08 -3.48 12.80
C GLU A 63 1.59 -3.39 13.01
N ARG A 64 2.38 -4.18 12.27
CA ARG A 64 3.84 -4.07 12.25
C ARG A 64 4.29 -2.71 11.69
N VAL A 65 3.78 -2.32 10.52
CA VAL A 65 4.10 -1.02 9.90
C VAL A 65 3.67 0.15 10.81
N GLN A 66 2.53 0.03 11.51
CA GLN A 66 2.08 1.01 12.48
C GLN A 66 3.05 1.15 13.66
N ARG A 67 3.59 0.01 14.15
CA ARG A 67 4.57 -0.01 15.24
C ARG A 67 5.89 0.64 14.81
N GLU A 68 6.41 0.27 13.64
CA GLU A 68 7.62 0.88 13.07
C GLU A 68 7.43 2.39 12.89
N LEU A 69 6.28 2.83 12.39
CA LEU A 69 5.97 4.26 12.28
C LEU A 69 5.98 4.96 13.64
N HIS A 70 5.43 4.31 14.67
CA HIS A 70 5.38 4.86 16.02
C HIS A 70 6.79 5.10 16.57
N GLU A 71 7.71 4.15 16.35
CA GLU A 71 9.09 4.17 16.83
C GLU A 71 9.97 5.25 16.19
N ILE A 72 9.65 5.72 14.97
CA ILE A 72 10.42 6.80 14.34
C ILE A 72 10.20 8.13 15.08
N THR A 73 11.25 8.69 15.67
CA THR A 73 11.22 10.01 16.33
C THR A 73 11.95 11.05 15.48
N LEU A 74 11.87 12.33 15.88
CA LEU A 74 12.60 13.40 15.18
C LEU A 74 14.12 13.20 15.26
N ASP A 75 14.59 12.54 16.31
CA ASP A 75 16.00 12.26 16.57
C ASP A 75 16.52 11.03 15.81
N THR A 76 15.63 10.24 15.19
CA THR A 76 16.02 9.12 14.33
C THR A 76 16.86 9.62 13.16
N PRO A 77 18.01 9.00 12.85
CA PRO A 77 18.76 9.30 11.63
C PRO A 77 17.86 9.13 10.40
N ASP A 78 17.87 10.13 9.52
CA ASP A 78 17.00 10.17 8.33
C ASP A 78 15.50 9.96 8.61
N ALA A 79 15.02 10.35 9.81
CA ALA A 79 13.64 10.15 10.27
C ALA A 79 12.56 10.42 9.21
N ARG A 80 12.68 11.52 8.47
CA ARG A 80 11.75 11.89 7.42
C ARG A 80 11.72 10.86 6.27
N ASN A 81 12.87 10.39 5.83
CA ASN A 81 12.94 9.39 4.76
C ASN A 81 12.38 8.06 5.26
N SER A 82 12.67 7.68 6.51
CA SER A 82 12.08 6.50 7.15
C SER A 82 10.55 6.56 7.17
N VAL A 83 9.96 7.71 7.53
CA VAL A 83 8.50 7.91 7.45
C VAL A 83 7.98 7.76 6.02
N VAL A 84 8.71 8.29 5.03
CA VAL A 84 8.31 8.17 3.62
C VAL A 84 8.38 6.72 3.13
N GLU A 85 9.39 5.95 3.53
CA GLU A 85 9.46 4.52 3.18
C GLU A 85 8.33 3.72 3.84
N ILE A 86 8.02 4.01 5.10
CA ILE A 86 6.87 3.42 5.79
C ILE A 86 5.56 3.77 5.10
N ASP A 87 5.37 5.03 4.70
CA ASP A 87 4.18 5.45 3.94
C ASP A 87 4.03 4.66 2.64
N LYS A 88 5.12 4.42 1.89
CA LYS A 88 5.08 3.55 0.70
C LYS A 88 4.65 2.12 1.03
N GLN A 89 5.13 1.55 2.15
CA GLN A 89 4.69 0.23 2.59
C GLN A 89 3.19 0.21 2.89
N VAL A 90 2.65 1.26 3.54
CA VAL A 90 1.21 1.42 3.75
C VAL A 90 0.45 1.46 2.42
N GLN A 91 0.93 2.21 1.42
CA GLN A 91 0.29 2.25 0.09
C GLN A 91 0.34 0.88 -0.60
N HIS A 92 1.44 0.13 -0.49
CA HIS A 92 1.53 -1.23 -1.01
C HIS A 92 0.54 -2.19 -0.34
N LEU A 93 0.39 -2.10 0.98
CA LEU A 93 -0.58 -2.90 1.73
C LEU A 93 -2.02 -2.55 1.35
N ARG A 94 -2.34 -1.28 1.10
CA ARG A 94 -3.66 -0.86 0.57
C ARG A 94 -3.96 -1.46 -0.79
N LEU A 95 -2.97 -1.50 -1.68
CA LEU A 95 -3.15 -2.14 -2.99
C LEU A 95 -3.33 -3.66 -2.86
N ALA A 96 -2.60 -4.29 -1.94
CA ALA A 96 -2.75 -5.72 -1.65
C ALA A 96 -4.14 -6.03 -1.10
N GLU A 97 -4.61 -5.30 -0.08
CA GLU A 97 -5.96 -5.42 0.45
C GLU A 97 -7.01 -5.31 -0.67
N ARG A 98 -6.94 -4.24 -1.46
CA ARG A 98 -7.94 -3.97 -2.51
C ARG A 98 -8.04 -5.13 -3.50
N TRP A 99 -6.90 -5.61 -4.01
CA TRP A 99 -6.87 -6.60 -5.06
C TRP A 99 -7.12 -8.03 -4.56
N VAL A 100 -6.66 -8.36 -3.36
CA VAL A 100 -6.98 -9.66 -2.74
C VAL A 100 -8.46 -9.74 -2.37
N SER A 101 -9.02 -8.66 -1.82
CA SER A 101 -10.46 -8.51 -1.57
C SER A 101 -11.28 -8.62 -2.87
N ALA A 102 -10.79 -8.06 -3.99
CA ALA A 102 -11.43 -8.22 -5.29
C ALA A 102 -11.33 -9.65 -5.84
N ALA A 103 -10.17 -10.29 -5.66
CA ALA A 103 -9.92 -11.67 -6.05
C ALA A 103 -10.91 -12.63 -5.38
N GLU A 104 -11.14 -12.48 -4.08
CA GLU A 104 -12.11 -13.31 -3.36
C GLU A 104 -13.55 -13.08 -3.84
N ARG A 105 -13.94 -11.82 -4.08
CA ARG A 105 -15.28 -11.50 -4.62
C ARG A 105 -15.51 -12.08 -6.02
N VAL A 106 -14.51 -12.04 -6.91
CA VAL A 106 -14.67 -12.59 -8.26
C VAL A 106 -14.67 -14.12 -8.25
N VAL A 107 -13.85 -14.76 -7.42
CA VAL A 107 -13.87 -16.22 -7.23
C VAL A 107 -15.22 -16.69 -6.69
N SER A 108 -15.77 -15.97 -5.70
CA SER A 108 -17.10 -16.25 -5.14
C SER A 108 -18.21 -16.15 -6.21
N ARG A 109 -18.19 -15.10 -7.05
CA ARG A 109 -19.16 -14.95 -8.15
C ARG A 109 -19.01 -15.97 -9.26
N LEU A 110 -17.78 -16.35 -9.62
CA LEU A 110 -17.54 -17.45 -10.56
C LEU A 110 -18.16 -18.75 -10.04
N GLY A 111 -18.21 -18.93 -8.72
CA GLY A 111 -18.83 -20.09 -8.07
C GLY A 111 -18.24 -21.41 -8.54
N SER A 112 -18.96 -22.52 -8.31
CA SER A 112 -18.55 -23.86 -8.77
C SER A 112 -18.60 -24.02 -10.30
N ASN A 113 -19.45 -23.25 -10.96
CA ASN A 113 -19.75 -23.38 -12.38
C ASN A 113 -18.78 -22.59 -13.28
N GLY A 114 -18.04 -21.63 -12.72
CA GLY A 114 -17.00 -20.90 -13.42
C GLY A 114 -15.84 -21.79 -13.87
N SER A 115 -15.08 -21.32 -14.85
CA SER A 115 -13.89 -22.03 -15.33
C SER A 115 -12.91 -22.27 -14.18
N LYS A 116 -12.57 -23.55 -13.94
CA LYS A 116 -11.60 -23.94 -12.92
C LYS A 116 -10.24 -23.26 -13.14
N SER A 117 -9.76 -23.19 -14.38
CA SER A 117 -8.47 -22.55 -14.67
C SER A 117 -8.45 -21.06 -14.35
N VAL A 118 -9.58 -20.36 -14.54
CA VAL A 118 -9.70 -18.93 -14.19
C VAL A 118 -9.70 -18.76 -12.67
N ARG A 119 -10.45 -19.58 -11.93
CA ARG A 119 -10.45 -19.53 -10.46
C ARG A 119 -9.06 -19.83 -9.88
N ASP A 120 -8.44 -20.91 -10.34
CA ASP A 120 -7.13 -21.34 -9.86
C ASP A 120 -6.08 -20.26 -10.13
N GLY A 121 -6.10 -19.61 -11.31
CA GLY A 121 -5.20 -18.50 -11.64
C GLY A 121 -5.39 -17.27 -10.75
N VAL A 122 -6.63 -16.91 -10.41
CA VAL A 122 -6.91 -15.80 -9.47
C VAL A 122 -6.35 -16.13 -8.08
N LEU A 123 -6.58 -17.35 -7.59
CA LEU A 123 -6.13 -17.79 -6.26
C LEU A 123 -4.60 -17.86 -6.17
N GLU A 124 -3.93 -18.37 -7.20
CA GLU A 124 -2.46 -18.45 -7.26
C GLU A 124 -1.82 -17.05 -7.29
N ALA A 125 -2.39 -16.12 -8.06
CA ALA A 125 -1.92 -14.74 -8.08
C ALA A 125 -2.13 -14.04 -6.72
N ALA A 126 -3.27 -14.29 -6.06
CA ALA A 126 -3.55 -13.74 -4.74
C ALA A 126 -2.59 -14.29 -3.67
N ASP A 127 -2.31 -15.60 -3.68
CA ASP A 127 -1.35 -16.20 -2.75
C ASP A 127 0.08 -15.69 -3.01
N THR A 128 0.45 -15.44 -4.26
CA THR A 128 1.74 -14.82 -4.59
C THR A 128 1.90 -13.42 -3.98
N VAL A 129 0.83 -12.60 -4.01
CA VAL A 129 0.82 -11.29 -3.34
C VAL A 129 0.94 -11.47 -1.83
N MET A 130 0.17 -12.37 -1.23
CA MET A 130 0.23 -12.63 0.21
C MET A 130 1.60 -13.18 0.65
N TRP A 131 2.24 -14.01 -0.17
CA TRP A 131 3.61 -14.45 0.05
C TRP A 131 4.59 -13.27 0.10
N CYS A 132 4.46 -12.29 -0.80
CA CYS A 132 5.29 -11.09 -0.78
C CYS A 132 5.05 -10.24 0.48
N VAL A 133 3.81 -10.11 0.92
CA VAL A 133 3.44 -9.39 2.15
C VAL A 133 4.03 -10.07 3.38
N ARG A 134 3.93 -11.40 3.46
CA ARG A 134 4.51 -12.21 4.56
C ARG A 134 6.03 -12.09 4.61
N ALA A 135 6.68 -12.06 3.45
CA ALA A 135 8.14 -11.96 3.32
C ALA A 135 8.68 -10.52 3.34
N GLU A 136 7.83 -9.51 3.56
CA GLU A 136 8.21 -8.09 3.61
C GLU A 136 8.93 -7.61 2.34
N HIS A 137 8.58 -8.19 1.19
CA HIS A 137 9.15 -7.81 -0.09
C HIS A 137 8.47 -6.57 -0.67
N TRP A 138 8.61 -5.42 0.00
CA TRP A 138 8.07 -4.11 -0.42
C TRP A 138 8.71 -3.51 -1.69
N ASN A 139 9.49 -4.31 -2.40
CA ASN A 139 10.26 -3.89 -3.57
C ASN A 139 9.48 -4.13 -4.88
N GLY A 140 10.19 -4.09 -6.00
CA GLY A 140 9.62 -4.35 -7.32
C GLY A 140 8.88 -5.70 -7.45
N LYS A 141 9.18 -6.68 -6.58
CA LYS A 141 8.52 -7.99 -6.58
C LYS A 141 7.04 -7.89 -6.21
N LEU A 142 6.71 -7.24 -5.08
CA LEU A 142 5.30 -7.04 -4.69
C LEU A 142 4.57 -6.20 -5.74
N THR A 143 5.21 -5.17 -6.27
CA THR A 143 4.61 -4.34 -7.34
C THR A 143 4.26 -5.19 -8.57
N ALA A 144 5.18 -6.04 -9.04
CA ALA A 144 4.92 -6.92 -10.18
C ALA A 144 3.80 -7.93 -9.88
N SER A 145 3.80 -8.54 -8.70
CA SER A 145 2.75 -9.47 -8.28
C SER A 145 1.37 -8.81 -8.19
N LEU A 146 1.29 -7.57 -7.71
CA LEU A 146 0.06 -6.78 -7.69
C LEU A 146 -0.46 -6.50 -9.11
N THR A 147 0.41 -6.15 -10.05
CA THR A 147 0.03 -5.94 -11.46
C THR A 147 -0.53 -7.22 -12.09
N VAL A 148 0.09 -8.38 -11.81
CA VAL A 148 -0.42 -9.67 -12.29
C VAL A 148 -1.79 -9.97 -11.69
N LEU A 149 -1.96 -9.80 -10.37
CA LEU A 149 -3.24 -10.03 -9.70
C LEU A 149 -4.34 -9.11 -10.26
N GLU A 150 -4.05 -7.81 -10.43
CA GLU A 150 -4.96 -6.85 -11.03
C GLU A 150 -5.45 -7.30 -12.41
N GLN A 151 -4.53 -7.74 -13.27
CA GLN A 151 -4.87 -8.20 -14.62
C GLN A 151 -5.76 -9.46 -14.56
N VAL A 152 -5.35 -10.46 -13.79
CA VAL A 152 -6.09 -11.73 -13.67
C VAL A 152 -7.48 -11.53 -13.06
N VAL A 153 -7.62 -10.64 -12.06
CA VAL A 153 -8.92 -10.28 -11.48
C VAL A 153 -9.80 -9.61 -12.54
N ARG A 154 -9.29 -8.64 -13.29
CA ARG A 154 -10.06 -7.97 -14.36
C ARG A 154 -10.52 -8.95 -15.44
N ASP A 155 -9.66 -9.89 -15.83
CA ASP A 155 -10.04 -10.91 -16.80
C ASP A 155 -11.09 -11.85 -16.21
N ALA A 156 -10.94 -12.27 -14.96
CA ALA A 156 -11.92 -13.10 -14.26
C ALA A 156 -13.29 -12.41 -14.12
N GLU A 157 -13.32 -11.09 -13.88
CA GLU A 157 -14.55 -10.28 -13.83
C GLU A 157 -15.32 -10.35 -15.15
N VAL A 158 -14.60 -10.24 -16.27
CA VAL A 158 -15.20 -10.37 -17.61
C VAL A 158 -15.79 -11.76 -17.83
N HIS A 159 -15.11 -12.81 -17.37
CA HIS A 159 -15.61 -14.18 -17.45
C HIS A 159 -16.85 -14.38 -16.57
N ALA A 160 -16.83 -13.85 -15.34
CA ALA A 160 -17.94 -13.92 -14.41
C ALA A 160 -19.19 -13.23 -14.98
N ALA A 161 -19.04 -12.03 -15.56
CA ALA A 161 -20.12 -11.28 -16.17
C ALA A 161 -20.75 -11.97 -17.40
N ARG A 162 -20.01 -12.85 -18.09
CA ARG A 162 -20.53 -13.65 -19.21
C ARG A 162 -21.20 -14.94 -18.77
N SER A 163 -20.92 -15.39 -17.54
CA SER A 163 -21.37 -16.67 -17.00
C SER A 163 -22.54 -16.52 -16.02
N ALA A 164 -22.87 -15.28 -15.61
CA ALA A 164 -24.03 -14.90 -14.80
C ALA A 164 -25.23 -14.58 -15.69
#